data_AF-A0A915JM73-F1
#
_entry.id   AF-A0A915JM73-F1
#
_cell.length_a   1.000
_cell.length_b   1.000
_cell.length_c   1.000
_cell.angle_alpha   90.00
_cell.angle_beta   90.00
_cell.angle_gamma   90.00
#
_symmetry.space_group_name_H-M   'P 1'
#
loop_
_entity.id
_entity.type
_entity.pdbx_description
1 polymer ?
#
loop_
_entity_poly.entity_id
_entity_poly.type
_entity_poly.pdbx_seq_one_letter_code
_entity_poly.pdbx_strand_id
1 'polypeptide(L)'
;NFSVKGLYDDERTRSWYSPWQDYWRLKDEYKNPELIDQVSLKMENTVFYLAIINLLFSPIIFLWQIFYSLFSYGELVKREPGLLGVRRWSIYGKYFLRHFNELDHELEYRLNMAYKPACQYLNMFRGNMLEILAQNLIFFLGAYVIVIIALSLYDQDVLLVQNVLTILTLSSLAIAVCRSFISNENQVFCPELMLKILTTHLHYIPDFWKNRAHTSDVRRQFAQLFQFTATFVLEELFSPVLTPFILLFWLKPKCREFLEFFRRFTIEVPSLGDVCSFAMLDIRKHGDKNWQPAIETDKSIEQPDDSMIANLGKTELSLIHFQLVNPNWSAPPVSRRFLTSIREQCQHDLDEASSTTAAPLDEEALVNPLVQSLASLPMPYYTGLSEKGAKNESGNGLVLSLLKKHQSQQQQMTTSSSIILNFDQQKPFTNDQLLMSSLMISSNSGANTLAGNYFSIRNNEMEMEMSVTAAYLRELRDRKVCPRLRDYGSMQFSRAATSTAYKTKNENQMTYDH
;
A
#
# COMPACT_ATOMS: atom_id res chain seq x y z
N ASN A 1 12.35 -7.99 15.88
CA ASN A 1 13.46 -7.04 15.72
C ASN A 1 14.70 -7.38 16.55
N PHE A 2 14.60 -7.65 17.86
CA PHE A 2 15.79 -7.94 18.68
C PHE A 2 16.45 -9.32 18.46
N SER A 3 15.69 -10.40 18.21
CA SER A 3 16.26 -11.76 18.17
C SER A 3 17.00 -12.12 16.88
N VAL A 4 16.77 -11.43 15.76
CA VAL A 4 17.37 -11.80 14.46
C VAL A 4 18.33 -10.72 13.99
N LYS A 5 17.99 -9.43 14.12
CA LYS A 5 18.80 -8.35 13.55
C LYS A 5 20.20 -8.24 14.20
N GLY A 6 20.29 -8.42 15.52
CA GLY A 6 21.57 -8.38 16.24
C GLY A 6 22.49 -9.58 15.98
N LEU A 7 21.98 -10.69 15.46
CA LEU A 7 22.76 -11.89 15.11
C LEU A 7 23.39 -11.81 13.69
N TYR A 8 23.01 -10.81 12.89
CA TYR A 8 23.50 -10.65 11.50
C TYR A 8 24.59 -9.57 11.33
N ASP A 9 24.79 -8.68 12.31
CA ASP A 9 25.68 -7.51 12.17
C ASP A 9 27.12 -7.72 12.70
N ASP A 10 27.47 -8.87 13.29
CA ASP A 10 28.82 -9.13 13.81
C ASP A 10 29.58 -10.20 13.00
N GLU A 11 30.69 -9.81 12.37
CA GLU A 11 31.52 -10.63 11.47
C GLU A 11 32.07 -11.91 12.12
N ARG A 12 32.34 -11.87 13.43
CA ARG A 12 33.04 -12.97 14.12
C ARG A 12 32.13 -14.11 14.58
N THR A 13 30.83 -13.86 14.76
CA THR A 13 29.87 -14.87 15.24
C THR A 13 29.02 -15.47 14.12
N ARG A 14 29.02 -14.85 12.93
CA ARG A 14 28.21 -15.23 11.76
C ARG A 14 28.63 -16.57 11.13
N SER A 15 29.92 -16.90 11.13
CA SER A 15 30.47 -18.00 10.33
C SER A 15 30.01 -19.41 10.76
N TRP A 16 29.81 -19.69 12.05
CA TRP A 16 29.54 -21.06 12.50
C TRP A 16 28.08 -21.48 12.39
N TYR A 17 27.13 -20.59 12.70
CA TYR A 17 25.69 -20.91 12.75
C TYR A 17 24.90 -20.46 11.52
N SER A 18 25.43 -19.52 10.72
CA SER A 18 24.75 -19.03 9.51
C SER A 18 24.89 -20.01 8.33
N PRO A 19 23.90 -20.08 7.42
CA PRO A 19 24.02 -20.75 6.12
C PRO A 19 25.10 -20.16 5.20
N TRP A 20 25.48 -18.90 5.44
CA TRP A 20 26.40 -18.14 4.61
C TRP A 20 27.85 -18.34 5.07
N GLN A 21 28.77 -18.58 4.14
CA GLN A 21 30.21 -18.69 4.42
C GLN A 21 30.82 -17.30 4.59
N ASP A 22 30.51 -16.41 3.64
CA ASP A 22 30.87 -15.00 3.62
C ASP A 22 29.60 -14.12 3.49
N TYR A 23 29.75 -12.81 3.30
CA TYR A 23 28.62 -11.91 3.07
C TYR A 23 27.82 -12.20 1.79
N TRP A 24 28.46 -12.80 0.80
CA TRP A 24 27.96 -12.92 -0.57
C TRP A 24 27.92 -14.36 -1.08
N ARG A 25 28.43 -15.35 -0.32
CA ARG A 25 28.50 -16.76 -0.74
C ARG A 25 27.82 -17.70 0.26
N LEU A 26 26.93 -18.54 -0.25
CA LEU A 26 26.28 -19.61 0.48
C LEU A 26 27.23 -20.81 0.61
N LYS A 27 27.25 -21.47 1.77
CA LYS A 27 28.08 -22.66 1.99
C LYS A 27 27.74 -23.74 0.97
N ASP A 28 28.77 -24.38 0.42
CA ASP A 28 28.59 -25.42 -0.60
C ASP A 28 27.79 -26.64 -0.07
N GLU A 29 27.85 -26.90 1.25
CA GLU A 29 27.01 -27.90 1.95
C GLU A 29 25.51 -27.73 1.66
N TYR A 30 25.05 -26.47 1.49
CA TYR A 30 23.64 -26.12 1.28
C TYR A 30 23.22 -26.23 -0.20
N LYS A 31 24.20 -26.26 -1.12
CA LYS A 31 23.96 -26.44 -2.56
C LYS A 31 23.84 -27.93 -2.93
N ASN A 32 24.53 -28.81 -2.19
CA ASN A 32 24.60 -30.25 -2.48
C ASN A 32 23.30 -30.99 -2.06
N PRO A 33 22.62 -31.71 -2.98
CA PRO A 33 21.36 -32.39 -2.68
C PRO A 33 21.51 -33.58 -1.72
N GLU A 34 22.66 -34.26 -1.76
CA GLU A 34 22.92 -35.47 -0.97
C GLU A 34 23.08 -35.18 0.53
N LEU A 35 23.45 -33.95 0.89
CA LEU A 35 23.72 -33.54 2.27
C LEU A 35 22.52 -32.86 2.95
N ILE A 36 21.38 -32.72 2.26
CA ILE A 36 20.25 -31.92 2.74
C ILE A 36 19.72 -32.40 4.08
N ASP A 37 19.60 -33.71 4.28
CA ASP A 37 19.06 -34.25 5.53
C ASP A 37 19.97 -33.91 6.72
N GLN A 38 21.29 -33.99 6.52
CA GLN A 38 22.28 -33.65 7.55
C GLN A 38 22.28 -32.14 7.84
N VAL A 39 22.21 -31.31 6.80
CA VAL A 39 22.17 -29.85 6.91
C VAL A 39 20.85 -29.38 7.56
N SER A 40 19.73 -30.05 7.26
CA SER A 40 18.43 -29.79 7.90
C SER A 40 18.49 -30.03 9.38
N LEU A 41 19.02 -31.17 9.82
CA LEU A 41 19.18 -31.46 11.25
C LEU A 41 20.11 -30.45 11.93
N LYS A 42 21.21 -30.05 11.28
CA LYS A 42 22.13 -29.02 11.79
C LYS A 42 21.43 -27.66 11.94
N MET A 43 20.63 -27.25 10.97
CA MET A 43 19.85 -26.01 11.01
C MET A 43 18.76 -26.07 12.10
N GLU A 44 18.05 -27.19 12.22
CA GLU A 44 17.04 -27.40 13.26
C GLU A 44 17.64 -27.33 14.67
N ASN A 45 18.79 -27.97 14.90
CA ASN A 45 19.49 -27.91 16.17
C ASN A 45 19.95 -26.48 16.48
N THR A 46 20.43 -25.75 15.46
CA THR A 46 20.81 -24.34 15.61
C THR A 46 19.61 -23.47 16.01
N VAL A 47 18.47 -23.63 15.32
CA VAL A 47 17.22 -22.92 15.66
C VAL A 47 16.75 -23.29 17.08
N PHE A 48 16.87 -24.56 17.47
CA PHE A 48 16.55 -25.02 18.81
C PHE A 48 17.41 -24.32 19.88
N TYR A 49 18.74 -24.33 19.74
CA TYR A 49 19.62 -23.65 20.69
C TYR A 49 19.36 -22.13 20.75
N LEU A 50 19.16 -21.49 19.60
CA LEU A 50 18.77 -20.07 19.55
C LEU A 50 17.45 -19.81 20.27
N ALA A 51 16.47 -20.70 20.15
CA ALA A 51 15.20 -20.55 20.83
C ALA A 51 15.31 -20.73 22.35
N ILE A 52 16.13 -21.68 22.82
CA ILE A 52 16.42 -21.86 24.26
C ILE A 52 17.14 -20.64 24.83
N ILE A 53 18.12 -20.09 24.10
CA ILE A 53 18.82 -18.86 24.49
C ILE A 53 17.83 -17.69 24.56
N ASN A 54 16.97 -17.51 23.55
CA ASN A 54 15.94 -16.47 23.57
C ASN A 54 14.93 -16.66 24.70
N LEU A 55 14.56 -17.90 25.03
CA LEU A 55 13.67 -18.20 26.14
C LEU A 55 14.31 -17.85 27.49
N LEU A 56 15.60 -18.15 27.66
CA LEU A 56 16.36 -17.83 28.87
C LEU A 56 16.49 -16.31 29.08
N PHE A 57 16.76 -15.55 28.02
CA PHE A 57 16.87 -14.09 28.07
C PHE A 57 15.53 -13.35 27.99
N SER A 58 14.44 -14.04 27.60
CA SER A 58 13.08 -13.50 27.48
C SER A 58 12.64 -12.63 28.67
N PRO A 59 12.77 -13.05 29.96
CA PRO A 59 12.32 -12.22 31.09
C PRO A 59 13.09 -10.90 31.20
N ILE A 60 14.40 -10.89 30.92
CA ILE A 60 15.24 -9.69 30.99
C ILE A 60 14.89 -8.74 29.84
N ILE A 61 14.76 -9.28 28.62
CA ILE A 61 14.40 -8.49 27.44
C ILE A 61 12.98 -7.93 27.58
N PHE A 62 12.05 -8.72 28.13
CA PHE A 62 10.67 -8.29 28.37
C PHE A 62 10.62 -7.14 29.39
N LEU A 63 11.38 -7.22 30.49
CA LEU A 63 11.46 -6.14 31.47
C LEU A 63 12.03 -4.86 30.85
N TRP A 64 13.09 -4.97 30.05
CA TRP A 64 13.65 -3.84 29.30
C TRP A 64 12.61 -3.23 28.35
N GLN A 65 11.87 -4.07 27.62
CA GLN A 65 10.85 -3.63 26.68
C GLN A 65 9.71 -2.89 27.37
N ILE A 66 9.31 -3.29 28.58
CA ILE A 66 8.35 -2.56 29.40
C ILE A 66 8.89 -1.15 29.70
N PHE A 67 10.12 -1.04 30.21
CA PHE A 67 10.71 0.27 30.53
C PHE A 67 10.84 1.17 29.30
N TYR A 68 11.35 0.62 28.19
CA TYR A 68 11.46 1.35 26.93
C TYR A 68 10.09 1.84 26.45
N SER A 69 9.08 0.97 26.45
CA SER A 69 7.72 1.34 26.05
C SER A 69 7.13 2.43 26.95
N LEU A 70 7.33 2.35 28.26
CA LEU A 70 6.83 3.35 29.21
C LEU A 70 7.51 4.70 29.01
N PHE A 71 8.84 4.73 28.79
CA PHE A 71 9.57 5.99 28.62
C PHE A 71 9.35 6.62 27.25
N SER A 72 9.37 5.83 26.17
CA SER A 72 9.21 6.37 24.81
C SER A 72 7.78 6.76 24.50
N TYR A 73 6.79 5.95 24.90
CA TYR A 73 5.39 6.22 24.58
C TYR A 73 4.64 6.94 25.70
N GLY A 74 5.12 6.92 26.95
CA GLY A 74 4.44 7.58 28.07
C GLY A 74 4.29 9.10 27.88
N GLU A 75 5.34 9.76 27.38
CA GLU A 75 5.26 11.18 27.02
C GLU A 75 4.27 11.41 25.86
N LEU A 76 4.29 10.53 24.86
CA LEU A 76 3.43 10.60 23.69
C LEU A 76 1.95 10.51 24.06
N VAL A 77 1.59 9.57 24.95
CA VAL A 77 0.22 9.41 25.45
C VAL A 77 -0.25 10.64 26.23
N LYS A 78 0.65 11.23 27.04
CA LYS A 78 0.33 12.42 27.83
C LYS A 78 0.07 13.64 26.95
N ARG A 79 0.86 13.81 25.88
CA ARG A 79 0.77 14.97 25.00
C ARG A 79 -0.41 14.86 24.03
N GLU A 80 -0.51 13.74 23.31
CA GLU A 80 -1.48 13.52 22.25
C GLU A 80 -1.96 12.06 22.25
N PRO A 81 -2.98 11.71 23.07
CA PRO A 81 -3.48 10.34 23.17
C PRO A 81 -4.05 9.80 21.85
N GLY A 82 -4.44 10.70 20.93
CA GLY A 82 -4.90 10.35 19.59
C GLY A 82 -3.85 9.65 18.73
N LEU A 83 -2.55 9.82 19.01
CA LEU A 83 -1.45 9.22 18.24
C LEU A 83 -1.44 7.69 18.31
N LEU A 84 -1.91 7.10 19.42
CA LEU A 84 -2.04 5.64 19.52
C LEU A 84 -3.13 5.07 18.60
N GLY A 85 -4.16 5.88 18.31
CA GLY A 85 -5.22 5.58 17.37
C GLY A 85 -4.85 5.83 15.90
N VAL A 86 -3.69 6.45 15.66
CA VAL A 86 -3.14 6.62 14.31
C VAL A 86 -2.62 5.28 13.81
N ARG A 87 -2.85 5.00 12.53
CA ARG A 87 -2.43 3.77 11.87
C ARG A 87 -1.03 3.91 11.30
N ARG A 88 -0.35 2.79 11.10
CA ARG A 88 0.98 2.69 10.49
C ARG A 88 1.10 1.42 9.67
N TRP A 89 2.00 1.43 8.71
CA TRP A 89 2.35 0.24 7.95
C TRP A 89 3.02 -0.78 8.85
N SER A 90 2.47 -2.00 8.90
CA SER A 90 3.02 -3.09 9.68
C SER A 90 4.35 -3.56 9.08
N ILE A 91 5.21 -4.19 9.90
CA ILE A 91 6.47 -4.77 9.41
C ILE A 91 6.17 -5.84 8.37
N TYR A 92 5.15 -6.67 8.62
CA TYR A 92 4.65 -7.64 7.64
C TYR A 92 4.26 -6.96 6.32
N GLY A 93 3.49 -5.86 6.40
CA GLY A 93 3.06 -5.13 5.22
C GLY A 93 4.22 -4.54 4.42
N LYS A 94 5.25 -4.01 5.10
CA LYS A 94 6.48 -3.52 4.44
C LYS A 94 7.14 -4.61 3.59
N TYR A 95 7.33 -5.83 4.12
CA TYR A 95 7.93 -6.93 3.34
C TYR A 95 6.99 -7.51 2.29
N PHE A 96 5.69 -7.55 2.56
CA PHE A 96 4.71 -8.02 1.60
C PHE A 96 4.62 -7.10 0.37
N LEU A 97 4.64 -5.79 0.58
CA LEU A 97 4.49 -4.77 -0.46
C LEU A 97 5.81 -4.43 -1.17
N ARG A 98 6.96 -4.87 -0.66
CA ARG A 98 8.28 -4.59 -1.23
C ARG A 98 8.49 -5.32 -2.57
N HIS A 99 9.03 -4.60 -3.55
CA HIS A 99 9.51 -5.13 -4.81
C HIS A 99 10.89 -5.78 -4.64
N PHE A 100 11.27 -6.62 -5.60
CA PHE A 100 12.66 -7.07 -5.68
C PHE A 100 13.59 -5.92 -6.09
N ASN A 101 14.76 -5.83 -5.46
CA ASN A 101 15.76 -4.76 -5.65
C ASN A 101 15.28 -3.32 -5.36
N GLU A 102 14.23 -3.14 -4.55
CA GLU A 102 13.78 -1.83 -4.07
C GLU A 102 14.54 -1.42 -2.80
N LEU A 103 15.05 -0.18 -2.78
CA LEU A 103 15.74 0.40 -1.64
C LEU A 103 14.74 0.85 -0.56
N ASP A 104 15.20 0.94 0.69
CA ASP A 104 14.31 1.21 1.84
C ASP A 104 13.62 2.58 1.73
N HIS A 105 14.32 3.60 1.22
CA HIS A 105 13.76 4.94 1.03
C HIS A 105 12.74 5.01 -0.11
N GLU A 106 12.88 4.21 -1.17
CA GLU A 106 11.91 4.10 -2.26
C GLU A 106 10.61 3.47 -1.75
N LEU A 107 10.74 2.38 -0.98
CA LEU A 107 9.60 1.74 -0.35
C LEU A 107 8.88 2.70 0.62
N GLU A 108 9.64 3.41 1.47
CA GLU A 108 9.07 4.34 2.44
C GLU A 108 8.34 5.50 1.76
N TYR A 109 8.91 6.05 0.69
CA TYR A 109 8.27 7.10 -0.10
C TYR A 109 6.91 6.65 -0.64
N ARG A 110 6.86 5.48 -1.28
CA ARG A 110 5.62 4.91 -1.85
C ARG A 110 4.56 4.63 -0.79
N LEU A 111 4.97 4.08 0.35
CA LEU A 111 4.09 3.84 1.50
C LEU A 111 3.56 5.15 2.11
N ASN A 112 4.36 6.22 2.11
CA ASN A 112 3.94 7.53 2.57
C ASN A 112 2.91 8.17 1.62
N MET A 113 3.06 7.99 0.30
CA MET A 113 2.05 8.41 -0.66
C MET A 113 0.72 7.66 -0.47
N ALA A 114 0.80 6.34 -0.22
CA ALA A 114 -0.37 5.50 0.05
C ALA A 114 -1.02 5.74 1.43
N TYR A 115 -0.39 6.48 2.34
CA TYR A 115 -0.84 6.61 3.73
C TYR A 115 -2.19 7.32 3.87
N LYS A 116 -2.36 8.49 3.24
CA LYS A 116 -3.61 9.26 3.29
C LYS A 116 -4.80 8.47 2.71
N PRO A 117 -4.73 7.90 1.49
CA PRO A 117 -5.83 7.10 0.96
C PRO A 117 -6.10 5.83 1.80
N ALA A 118 -5.08 5.20 2.38
CA ALA A 118 -5.25 4.06 3.28
C ALA A 118 -6.04 4.43 4.55
N CYS A 119 -5.71 5.57 5.16
CA CYS A 119 -6.43 6.12 6.31
C CYS A 119 -7.89 6.41 5.97
N GLN A 120 -8.15 7.07 4.83
CA GLN A 120 -9.50 7.36 4.36
C GLN A 120 -10.30 6.08 4.14
N TYR A 121 -9.73 5.09 3.44
CA TYR A 121 -10.37 3.79 3.21
C TYR A 121 -10.78 3.11 4.51
N LEU A 122 -9.87 2.96 5.49
CA LEU A 122 -10.23 2.30 6.76
C LEU A 122 -11.16 3.12 7.65
N ASN A 123 -11.12 4.44 7.55
CA ASN A 123 -12.02 5.31 8.30
C ASN A 123 -13.47 5.22 7.80
N MET A 124 -13.70 4.83 6.54
CA MET A 124 -15.04 4.54 6.01
C MET A 124 -15.70 3.33 6.68
N PHE A 125 -14.91 2.42 7.26
CA PHE A 125 -15.41 1.19 7.89
C PHE A 125 -15.38 1.26 9.42
N ARG A 126 -16.26 2.10 9.99
CA ARG A 126 -16.52 2.13 11.43
C ARG A 126 -17.69 1.22 11.79
N GLY A 127 -17.72 0.78 13.05
CA GLY A 127 -18.78 -0.08 13.56
C GLY A 127 -19.90 0.74 14.18
N ASN A 128 -21.11 0.64 13.64
CA ASN A 128 -22.29 1.39 14.09
C ASN A 128 -22.58 1.19 15.60
N MET A 129 -22.33 0.00 16.13
CA MET A 129 -22.56 -0.29 17.56
C MET A 129 -21.67 0.54 18.50
N LEU A 130 -20.41 0.74 18.12
CA LEU A 130 -19.46 1.50 18.94
C LEU A 130 -19.82 2.98 18.95
N GLU A 131 -20.32 3.50 17.83
CA GLU A 131 -20.81 4.88 17.72
C GLU A 131 -22.07 5.12 18.55
N ILE A 132 -23.06 4.22 18.48
CA ILE A 132 -24.29 4.30 19.29
C ILE A 132 -23.95 4.27 20.79
N LEU A 133 -23.04 3.37 21.21
CA LEU A 133 -22.59 3.31 22.60
C LEU A 133 -21.87 4.59 23.03
N ALA A 134 -20.99 5.13 22.17
CA ALA A 134 -20.28 6.38 22.45
C ALA A 134 -21.25 7.56 22.61
N GLN A 135 -22.25 7.69 21.72
CA GLN A 135 -23.27 8.73 21.79
C GLN A 135 -24.08 8.64 23.09
N ASN A 136 -24.53 7.44 23.47
CA ASN A 136 -25.28 7.22 24.71
C ASN A 136 -24.42 7.57 25.95
N LEU A 137 -23.15 7.13 25.99
CA LEU A 137 -22.24 7.45 27.09
C LEU A 137 -21.99 8.95 27.21
N ILE A 138 -21.80 9.64 26.09
CA ILE A 138 -21.65 11.11 26.07
C ILE A 138 -22.89 11.80 26.61
N PHE A 139 -24.09 11.31 26.26
CA PHE A 139 -25.34 11.87 26.78
C PHE A 139 -25.44 11.75 28.30
N PHE A 140 -25.21 10.56 28.86
CA PHE A 140 -25.29 10.34 30.31
C PHE A 140 -24.20 11.10 31.06
N LEU A 141 -22.93 10.95 30.67
CA LEU A 141 -21.81 11.64 31.33
C LEU A 141 -21.93 13.16 31.18
N GLY A 142 -22.36 13.63 30.01
CA GLY A 142 -22.58 15.04 29.73
C GLY A 142 -23.65 15.65 30.64
N ALA A 143 -24.76 14.93 30.87
CA ALA A 143 -25.80 15.38 31.80
C ALA A 143 -25.27 15.56 33.22
N TYR A 144 -24.51 14.59 33.75
CA TYR A 144 -23.89 14.71 35.08
C TYR A 144 -22.89 15.87 35.16
N VAL A 145 -22.02 16.01 34.15
CA VAL A 145 -21.02 17.09 34.10
C VAL A 145 -21.69 18.47 34.06
N ILE A 146 -22.75 18.64 33.26
CA ILE A 146 -23.50 19.90 33.17
C ILE A 146 -24.14 20.26 34.52
N VAL A 147 -24.75 19.29 35.21
CA VAL A 147 -25.34 19.52 36.54
C VAL A 147 -24.29 19.93 37.57
N ILE A 148 -23.14 19.24 37.61
CA ILE A 148 -22.05 19.59 38.54
C ILE A 148 -21.49 20.98 38.23
N ILE A 149 -21.31 21.32 36.95
CA ILE A 149 -20.85 22.65 36.54
C ILE A 149 -21.87 23.72 36.96
N ALA A 150 -23.17 23.50 36.76
CA ALA A 150 -24.21 24.44 37.16
C ALA A 150 -24.24 24.66 38.69
N LEU A 151 -24.13 23.60 39.48
CA LEU A 151 -24.01 23.71 40.94
C LEU A 151 -22.72 24.42 41.37
N SER A 152 -21.61 24.18 40.67
CA SER A 152 -20.32 24.84 40.93
C SER A 152 -20.32 26.33 40.59
N LEU A 153 -21.15 26.74 39.62
CA LEU A 153 -21.37 28.15 39.30
C LEU A 153 -22.28 28.85 40.32
N TYR A 154 -23.21 28.11 40.94
CA TYR A 154 -24.05 28.62 42.02
C TYR A 154 -23.27 28.76 43.33
N ASP A 155 -22.48 27.74 43.68
CA ASP A 155 -21.67 27.69 44.89
C ASP A 155 -20.32 27.03 44.60
N GLN A 156 -19.23 27.74 44.91
CA GLN A 156 -17.87 27.28 44.67
C GLN A 156 -17.47 26.13 45.60
N ASP A 157 -18.12 26.01 46.77
CA ASP A 157 -17.80 24.99 47.77
C ASP A 157 -18.16 23.56 47.30
N VAL A 158 -19.03 23.45 46.29
CA VAL A 158 -19.39 22.18 45.65
C VAL A 158 -18.16 21.48 45.04
N LEU A 159 -17.17 22.23 44.54
CA LEU A 159 -15.94 21.66 43.98
C LEU A 159 -14.99 21.09 45.05
N LEU A 160 -15.10 21.57 46.29
CA LEU A 160 -14.28 21.12 47.42
C LEU A 160 -14.81 19.83 48.06
N VAL A 161 -16.06 19.46 47.76
CA VAL A 161 -16.66 18.21 48.24
C VAL A 161 -15.87 17.01 47.72
N GLN A 162 -15.66 16.04 48.61
CA GLN A 162 -14.87 14.84 48.35
C GLN A 162 -15.25 14.18 47.02
N ASN A 163 -14.25 13.94 46.18
CA ASN A 163 -14.34 13.28 44.88
C ASN A 163 -15.12 14.02 43.76
N VAL A 164 -15.72 15.19 44.00
CA VAL A 164 -16.46 15.91 42.93
C VAL A 164 -15.52 16.30 41.79
N LEU A 165 -14.35 16.86 42.11
CA LEU A 165 -13.33 17.22 41.12
C LEU A 165 -12.79 16.00 40.36
N THR A 166 -12.61 14.85 41.04
CA THR A 166 -12.14 13.61 40.39
C THR A 166 -13.21 13.02 39.47
N ILE A 167 -14.48 13.07 39.85
CA ILE A 167 -15.59 12.59 39.02
C ILE A 167 -15.76 13.51 37.81
N LEU A 168 -15.66 14.82 37.99
CA LEU A 168 -15.75 15.80 36.89
C LEU A 168 -14.64 15.59 35.86
N THR A 169 -13.38 15.43 36.32
CA THR A 169 -12.23 15.23 35.44
C THR A 169 -12.27 13.88 34.72
N LEU A 170 -12.58 12.79 35.43
CA LEU A 170 -12.71 11.46 34.83
C LEU A 170 -13.86 11.39 33.82
N SER A 171 -15.03 11.98 34.15
CA SER A 171 -16.18 12.02 33.25
C SER A 171 -15.88 12.86 32.00
N SER A 172 -15.20 14.00 32.16
CA SER A 172 -14.78 14.84 31.03
C SER A 172 -13.79 14.13 30.12
N LEU A 173 -12.83 13.40 30.69
CA LEU A 173 -11.89 12.58 29.93
C LEU A 173 -12.63 11.46 29.17
N ALA A 174 -13.56 10.77 29.83
CA ALA A 174 -14.37 9.74 29.19
C ALA A 174 -15.23 10.29 28.04
N ILE A 175 -15.82 11.49 28.19
CA ILE A 175 -16.54 12.19 27.11
C ILE A 175 -15.60 12.50 25.94
N ALA A 176 -14.40 13.02 26.21
CA ALA A 176 -13.42 13.33 25.17
C ALA A 176 -13.01 12.08 24.38
N VAL A 177 -12.78 10.96 25.07
CA VAL A 177 -12.50 9.67 24.44
C VAL A 177 -13.70 9.17 23.62
N CYS A 178 -14.91 9.22 24.16
CA CYS A 178 -16.11 8.81 23.43
C CYS A 178 -16.34 9.67 22.17
N ARG A 179 -16.05 10.98 22.23
CA ARG A 179 -16.15 11.87 21.06
C ARG A 179 -15.17 11.50 19.96
N SER A 180 -14.01 10.93 20.28
CA SER A 180 -13.05 10.47 19.27
C SER A 180 -13.60 9.33 18.40
N PHE A 181 -14.60 8.60 18.89
CA PHE A 181 -15.23 7.51 18.16
C PHE A 181 -16.35 7.95 17.21
N ILE A 182 -16.96 9.11 17.44
CA ILE A 182 -18.01 9.67 16.58
C ILE A 182 -17.41 10.04 15.22
N SER A 183 -18.11 9.72 14.13
CA SER A 183 -17.64 10.03 12.78
C SER A 183 -18.06 11.43 12.34
N ASN A 184 -17.40 11.94 11.29
CA ASN A 184 -17.88 13.14 10.62
C ASN A 184 -19.10 12.78 9.76
N GLU A 185 -20.20 13.50 9.92
CA GLU A 185 -21.45 13.29 9.20
C GLU A 185 -21.30 13.41 7.67
N ASN A 186 -20.33 14.20 7.21
CA ASN A 186 -20.10 14.50 5.79
C ASN A 186 -19.08 13.56 5.10
N GLN A 187 -18.88 12.32 5.61
CA GLN A 187 -17.97 11.37 4.96
C GLN A 187 -18.64 10.66 3.77
N VAL A 188 -17.99 10.75 2.60
CA VAL A 188 -18.43 10.05 1.39
C VAL A 188 -18.00 8.59 1.44
N PHE A 189 -18.96 7.67 1.32
CA PHE A 189 -18.72 6.23 1.34
C PHE A 189 -18.48 5.68 -0.08
N CYS A 190 -17.22 5.67 -0.51
CA CYS A 190 -16.81 5.13 -1.82
C CYS A 190 -15.58 4.19 -1.69
N PRO A 191 -15.74 2.99 -1.10
CA PRO A 191 -14.60 2.11 -0.80
C PRO A 191 -13.91 1.54 -2.04
N GLU A 192 -14.65 1.24 -3.11
CA GLU A 192 -14.08 0.69 -4.36
C GLU A 192 -13.14 1.69 -5.04
N LEU A 193 -13.53 2.97 -5.09
CA LEU A 193 -12.69 4.04 -5.63
C LEU A 193 -11.43 4.22 -4.80
N MET A 194 -11.56 4.28 -3.47
CA MET A 194 -10.41 4.41 -2.58
C MET A 194 -9.45 3.22 -2.68
N LEU A 195 -9.98 2.00 -2.78
CA LEU A 195 -9.15 0.82 -2.96
C LEU A 195 -8.40 0.87 -4.31
N LYS A 196 -9.03 1.36 -5.37
CA LYS A 196 -8.38 1.55 -6.68
C LYS A 196 -7.22 2.54 -6.59
N ILE A 197 -7.41 3.69 -5.94
CA ILE A 197 -6.34 4.68 -5.70
C ILE A 197 -5.20 4.07 -4.89
N LEU A 198 -5.56 3.31 -3.84
CA LEU A 198 -4.58 2.64 -3.01
C LEU A 198 -3.78 1.60 -3.79
N THR A 199 -4.45 0.83 -4.66
CA THR A 199 -3.82 -0.15 -5.55
C THR A 199 -2.76 0.49 -6.43
N THR A 200 -3.05 1.69 -6.94
CA THR A 200 -2.16 2.46 -7.81
C THR A 200 -0.85 2.82 -7.11
N HIS A 201 -0.85 3.09 -5.81
CA HIS A 201 0.38 3.38 -5.06
C HIS A 201 1.02 2.13 -4.45
N LEU A 202 0.25 1.15 -3.97
CA LEU A 202 0.79 -0.05 -3.32
C LEU A 202 1.28 -1.11 -4.31
N HIS A 203 0.79 -1.08 -5.55
CA HIS A 203 1.00 -2.04 -6.64
C HIS A 203 0.48 -3.46 -6.35
N TYR A 204 0.66 -3.97 -5.13
CA TYR A 204 0.26 -5.32 -4.72
C TYR A 204 -1.04 -5.30 -3.92
N ILE A 205 -2.05 -5.98 -4.46
CA ILE A 205 -3.34 -6.24 -3.83
C ILE A 205 -3.83 -7.63 -4.27
N PRO A 206 -4.30 -8.49 -3.34
CA PRO A 206 -4.88 -9.78 -3.68
C PRO A 206 -6.11 -9.67 -4.58
N ASP A 207 -6.25 -10.61 -5.52
CA ASP A 207 -7.29 -10.52 -6.58
C ASP A 207 -8.72 -10.62 -6.05
N PHE A 208 -8.94 -11.35 -4.97
CA PHE A 208 -10.25 -11.52 -4.36
C PHE A 208 -10.76 -10.26 -3.64
N TRP A 209 -9.94 -9.21 -3.48
CA TRP A 209 -10.39 -7.93 -2.94
C TRP A 209 -11.17 -7.11 -3.97
N LYS A 210 -10.95 -7.37 -5.25
CA LYS A 210 -11.61 -6.64 -6.34
C LYS A 210 -13.12 -6.87 -6.30
N ASN A 211 -13.90 -5.80 -6.45
CA ASN A 211 -15.36 -5.79 -6.39
C ASN A 211 -15.95 -6.24 -5.03
N ARG A 212 -15.10 -6.39 -4.00
CA ARG A 212 -15.46 -6.74 -2.63
C ARG A 212 -14.84 -5.77 -1.63
N ALA A 213 -14.48 -4.56 -2.06
CA ALA A 213 -13.77 -3.59 -1.23
C ALA A 213 -14.61 -3.15 -0.02
N HIS A 214 -15.94 -3.23 -0.12
CA HIS A 214 -16.88 -2.91 0.95
C HIS A 214 -17.03 -4.02 2.01
N THR A 215 -16.44 -5.21 1.81
CA THR A 215 -16.61 -6.34 2.72
C THR A 215 -15.70 -6.25 3.95
N SER A 216 -16.19 -6.71 5.10
CA SER A 216 -15.44 -6.75 6.36
C SER A 216 -14.19 -7.62 6.31
N ASP A 217 -14.21 -8.67 5.48
CA ASP A 217 -13.06 -9.55 5.26
C ASP A 217 -11.88 -8.80 4.62
N VAL A 218 -12.14 -8.01 3.57
CA VAL A 218 -11.11 -7.19 2.90
C VAL A 218 -10.57 -6.16 3.87
N ARG A 219 -11.45 -5.49 4.62
CA ARG A 219 -11.04 -4.55 5.67
C ARG A 219 -10.12 -5.21 6.71
N ARG A 220 -10.45 -6.42 7.19
CA ARG A 220 -9.65 -7.13 8.20
C ARG A 220 -8.25 -7.48 7.66
N GLN A 221 -8.17 -7.98 6.43
CA GLN A 221 -6.88 -8.30 5.82
C GLN A 221 -6.06 -7.05 5.52
N PHE A 222 -6.70 -5.98 5.04
CA PHE A 222 -6.01 -4.70 4.85
C PHE A 222 -5.52 -4.11 6.18
N ALA A 223 -6.28 -4.27 7.27
CA ALA A 223 -5.84 -3.85 8.60
C ALA A 223 -4.62 -4.62 9.12
N GLN A 224 -4.30 -5.81 8.60
CA GLN A 224 -3.03 -6.51 8.90
C GLN A 224 -1.82 -5.84 8.23
N LEU A 225 -2.02 -5.25 7.04
CA LEU A 225 -1.00 -4.45 6.35
C LEU A 225 -0.88 -3.06 6.99
N PHE A 226 -2.00 -2.48 7.43
CA PHE A 226 -2.09 -1.13 7.95
C PHE A 226 -2.73 -1.11 9.36
N GLN A 227 -1.89 -1.39 10.35
CA GLN A 227 -2.29 -1.63 11.73
C GLN A 227 -2.29 -0.36 12.58
N PHE A 228 -2.96 -0.41 13.74
CA PHE A 228 -2.89 0.69 14.70
C PHE A 228 -1.51 0.76 15.36
N THR A 229 -1.09 1.97 15.72
CA THR A 229 0.15 2.17 16.48
C THR A 229 0.08 1.45 17.83
N ALA A 230 -1.07 1.44 18.50
CA ALA A 230 -1.26 0.65 19.72
C ALA A 230 -1.01 -0.86 19.52
N THR A 231 -1.51 -1.44 18.41
CA THR A 231 -1.26 -2.86 18.09
C THR A 231 0.22 -3.13 17.89
N PHE A 232 0.92 -2.24 17.19
CA PHE A 232 2.36 -2.34 16.99
C PHE A 232 3.13 -2.29 18.33
N VAL A 233 2.77 -1.39 19.25
CA VAL A 233 3.40 -1.31 20.58
C VAL A 233 3.18 -2.59 21.38
N LEU A 234 1.96 -3.16 21.34
CA LEU A 234 1.67 -4.44 21.98
C LEU A 234 2.46 -5.60 21.36
N GLU A 235 2.56 -5.64 20.03
CA GLU A 235 3.36 -6.66 19.32
C GLU A 235 4.84 -6.57 19.73
N GLU A 236 5.40 -5.37 19.83
CA GLU A 236 6.77 -5.17 20.31
C GLU A 236 6.93 -5.58 21.78
N LEU A 237 5.96 -5.25 22.62
CA LEU A 237 5.96 -5.61 24.04
C LEU A 237 5.95 -7.12 24.25
N PHE A 238 5.09 -7.86 23.53
CA PHE A 238 5.00 -9.32 23.63
C PHE A 238 6.03 -10.06 22.78
N SER A 239 6.78 -9.35 21.91
CA SER A 239 7.78 -9.94 21.03
C SER A 239 8.78 -10.88 21.74
N PRO A 240 9.38 -10.50 22.89
CA PRO A 240 10.35 -11.36 23.59
C PRO A 240 9.75 -12.65 24.14
N VAL A 241 8.44 -12.64 24.46
CA VAL A 241 7.72 -13.82 24.98
C VAL A 241 7.33 -14.74 23.82
N LEU A 242 6.81 -14.19 22.72
CA LEU A 242 6.30 -14.97 21.60
C LEU A 242 7.41 -15.54 20.70
N THR A 243 8.52 -14.83 20.53
CA THR A 243 9.63 -15.22 19.65
C THR A 243 10.16 -16.64 19.89
N PRO A 244 10.53 -17.06 21.12
CA PRO A 244 11.04 -18.42 21.35
C PRO A 244 10.02 -19.50 20.99
N PHE A 245 8.72 -19.27 21.22
CA PHE A 245 7.67 -20.22 20.84
C PHE A 245 7.51 -20.33 19.32
N ILE A 246 7.58 -19.20 18.61
CA ILE A 246 7.54 -19.19 17.13
C ILE A 246 8.76 -19.93 16.57
N LEU A 247 9.95 -19.73 17.15
CA LEU A 247 11.15 -20.44 16.72
C LEU A 247 11.05 -21.96 16.92
N LEU A 248 10.57 -22.41 18.09
CA LEU A 248 10.46 -23.84 18.43
C LEU A 248 9.37 -24.56 17.65
N PHE A 249 8.16 -23.99 17.60
CA PHE A 249 6.99 -24.72 17.09
C PHE A 249 6.69 -24.44 15.62
N TRP A 250 7.12 -23.29 15.08
CA TRP A 250 6.83 -22.93 13.69
C TRP A 250 8.09 -22.98 12.81
N LEU A 251 9.19 -22.35 13.23
CA LEU A 251 10.40 -22.27 12.40
C LEU A 251 11.14 -23.60 12.32
N LYS A 252 11.35 -24.29 13.45
CA LYS A 252 12.07 -25.57 13.50
C LYS A 252 11.51 -26.61 12.50
N PRO A 253 10.21 -26.98 12.51
CA PRO A 253 9.70 -27.99 11.56
C PRO A 253 9.76 -27.54 10.10
N LYS A 254 9.87 -26.24 9.83
CA LYS A 254 9.95 -25.66 8.49
C LYS A 254 11.37 -25.50 7.95
N CYS A 255 12.40 -25.83 8.73
CA CYS A 255 13.80 -25.67 8.31
C CYS A 255 14.12 -26.39 7.00
N ARG A 256 13.58 -27.60 6.78
CA ARG A 256 13.76 -28.32 5.52
C ARG A 256 13.23 -27.53 4.31
N GLU A 257 12.02 -26.97 4.41
CA GLU A 257 11.42 -26.18 3.33
C GLU A 257 12.26 -24.93 3.01
N PHE A 258 12.84 -24.29 4.02
CA PHE A 258 13.77 -23.17 3.81
C PHE A 258 15.06 -23.58 3.12
N LEU A 259 15.63 -24.73 3.45
CA LEU A 259 16.83 -25.25 2.78
C LEU A 259 16.55 -25.59 1.32
N GLU A 260 15.41 -26.24 1.05
CA GLU A 260 14.98 -26.51 -0.32
C GLU A 260 14.78 -25.20 -1.09
N PHE A 261 14.26 -24.16 -0.45
CA PHE A 261 14.16 -22.83 -1.04
C PHE A 261 15.54 -22.24 -1.36
N PHE A 262 16.49 -22.22 -0.42
CA PHE A 262 17.84 -21.70 -0.68
C PHE A 262 18.53 -22.44 -1.82
N ARG A 263 18.44 -23.76 -1.87
CA ARG A 263 19.03 -24.54 -2.96
C ARG A 263 18.40 -24.24 -4.31
N ARG A 264 17.06 -24.16 -4.39
CA ARG A 264 16.33 -23.97 -5.65
C ARG A 264 16.41 -22.54 -6.17
N PHE A 265 16.48 -21.55 -5.27
CA PHE A 265 16.35 -20.13 -5.61
C PHE A 265 17.61 -19.31 -5.35
N THR A 266 18.78 -19.93 -5.16
CA THR A 266 20.07 -19.23 -5.14
C THR A 266 20.81 -19.46 -6.46
N ILE A 267 21.20 -18.37 -7.12
CA ILE A 267 22.00 -18.39 -8.35
C ILE A 267 23.31 -17.64 -8.09
N GLU A 268 24.41 -18.20 -8.57
CA GLU A 268 25.71 -17.55 -8.56
C GLU A 268 25.83 -16.60 -9.76
N VAL A 269 25.99 -15.31 -9.48
CA VAL A 269 26.14 -14.26 -10.50
C VAL A 269 27.59 -13.78 -10.49
N PRO A 270 28.27 -13.74 -11.66
CA PRO A 270 29.64 -13.22 -11.74
C PRO A 270 29.72 -11.82 -11.12
N SER A 271 30.73 -11.60 -10.27
CA SER A 271 31.02 -10.35 -9.55
C SER A 271 30.09 -9.98 -8.38
N LEU A 272 28.90 -10.57 -8.27
CA LEU A 272 27.96 -10.29 -7.16
C LEU A 272 27.94 -11.42 -6.11
N GLY A 273 28.22 -12.66 -6.52
CA GLY A 273 28.11 -13.82 -5.65
C GLY A 273 26.75 -14.51 -5.75
N ASP A 274 26.35 -15.16 -4.66
CA ASP A 274 25.10 -15.91 -4.54
C ASP A 274 23.92 -14.96 -4.25
N VAL A 275 23.02 -14.82 -5.22
CA VAL A 275 21.86 -13.92 -5.17
C VAL A 275 20.57 -14.73 -5.29
N CYS A 276 19.48 -14.18 -4.74
CA CYS A 276 18.14 -14.74 -4.93
C CYS A 276 17.73 -14.70 -6.41
N SER A 277 17.27 -15.83 -6.93
CA SER A 277 16.85 -15.98 -8.33
C SER A 277 15.72 -15.03 -8.73
N PHE A 278 14.78 -14.75 -7.81
CA PHE A 278 13.73 -13.76 -8.04
C PHE A 278 14.25 -12.33 -8.20
N ALA A 279 15.36 -12.00 -7.54
CA ALA A 279 15.99 -10.68 -7.62
C ALA A 279 16.69 -10.44 -8.96
N MET A 280 16.88 -11.47 -9.79
CA MET A 280 17.39 -11.31 -11.16
C MET A 280 16.33 -10.76 -12.13
N LEU A 281 15.07 -10.65 -11.71
CA LEU A 281 13.96 -10.10 -12.51
C LEU A 281 13.78 -10.83 -13.86
N ASP A 282 14.08 -12.13 -13.92
CA ASP A 282 13.95 -12.95 -15.13
C ASP A 282 12.52 -13.45 -15.31
N ILE A 283 11.80 -12.82 -16.24
CA ILE A 283 10.40 -13.11 -16.57
C ILE A 283 10.21 -14.54 -17.08
N ARG A 284 11.21 -15.14 -17.74
CA ARG A 284 11.08 -16.51 -18.25
C ARG A 284 10.98 -17.54 -17.14
N LYS A 285 11.76 -17.33 -16.07
CA LYS A 285 11.88 -18.29 -14.97
C LYS A 285 10.82 -18.07 -13.89
N HIS A 286 10.54 -16.80 -13.56
CA HIS A 286 9.73 -16.43 -12.40
C HIS A 286 8.52 -15.53 -12.72
N GLY A 287 8.26 -15.28 -14.00
CA GLY A 287 7.12 -14.47 -14.44
C GLY A 287 5.81 -15.26 -14.42
N ASP A 288 4.73 -14.56 -14.14
CA ASP A 288 3.36 -15.06 -14.22
C ASP A 288 2.79 -14.76 -15.61
N LYS A 289 2.34 -15.81 -16.31
CA LYS A 289 1.76 -15.71 -17.65
C LYS A 289 0.53 -14.81 -17.71
N ASN A 290 -0.22 -14.70 -16.61
CA ASN A 290 -1.41 -13.86 -16.55
C ASN A 290 -1.07 -12.37 -16.69
N TRP A 291 0.10 -11.96 -16.22
CA TRP A 291 0.55 -10.56 -16.21
C TRP A 291 1.31 -10.15 -17.47
N GLN A 292 1.70 -11.11 -18.30
CA GLN A 292 2.42 -10.84 -19.54
C GLN A 292 1.42 -10.49 -20.65
N PRO A 293 1.69 -9.50 -21.52
CA PRO A 293 0.85 -9.23 -22.70
C PRO A 293 0.84 -10.43 -23.65
N ALA A 294 -0.16 -10.51 -24.54
CA ALA A 294 -0.39 -11.68 -25.41
C ALA A 294 0.63 -11.70 -26.57
N ILE A 295 1.90 -11.78 -26.22
CA ILE A 295 2.95 -12.07 -27.19
C ILE A 295 2.88 -13.57 -27.44
N GLU A 296 3.02 -13.96 -28.71
CA GLU A 296 3.36 -15.32 -29.11
C GLU A 296 4.68 -15.70 -28.43
N THR A 297 4.60 -16.19 -27.20
CA THR A 297 5.70 -16.91 -26.60
C THR A 297 5.85 -18.18 -27.39
N ASP A 298 7.05 -18.39 -27.96
CA ASP A 298 7.40 -19.60 -28.68
C ASP A 298 6.84 -20.80 -27.90
N LYS A 299 5.99 -21.60 -28.56
CA LYS A 299 5.31 -22.79 -28.00
C LYS A 299 6.29 -23.87 -27.50
N SER A 300 7.59 -23.63 -27.56
CA SER A 300 8.68 -24.52 -27.15
C SER A 300 9.20 -24.27 -25.72
N ILE A 301 8.68 -23.28 -24.99
CA ILE A 301 9.13 -23.01 -23.62
C ILE A 301 8.37 -23.90 -22.63
N GLU A 302 9.09 -24.86 -22.04
CA GLU A 302 8.62 -25.68 -20.92
C GLU A 302 7.95 -24.81 -19.86
N GLN A 303 6.77 -25.23 -19.40
CA GLN A 303 6.03 -24.46 -18.42
C GLN A 303 6.85 -24.39 -17.14
N PRO A 304 7.13 -23.19 -16.58
CA PRO A 304 7.72 -23.11 -15.26
C PRO A 304 6.76 -23.76 -14.26
N ASP A 305 7.27 -24.65 -13.40
CA ASP A 305 6.49 -25.25 -12.32
C ASP A 305 5.81 -24.13 -11.51
N ASP A 306 4.55 -24.32 -11.10
CA ASP A 306 3.79 -23.33 -10.31
C ASP A 306 4.55 -22.89 -9.03
N SER A 307 5.43 -23.76 -8.51
CA SER A 307 6.29 -23.46 -7.35
C SER A 307 7.43 -22.45 -7.62
N MET A 308 7.76 -22.19 -8.89
CA MET A 308 8.81 -21.27 -9.31
C MET A 308 8.30 -19.87 -9.64
N ILE A 309 6.98 -19.65 -9.67
CA ILE A 309 6.38 -18.38 -10.10
C ILE A 309 6.33 -17.40 -8.91
N ALA A 310 6.69 -16.14 -9.16
CA ALA A 310 6.52 -15.09 -8.16
C ALA A 310 5.04 -14.68 -8.05
N ASN A 311 4.45 -14.86 -6.88
CA ASN A 311 3.05 -14.51 -6.61
C ASN A 311 2.73 -13.04 -6.95
N LEU A 312 1.51 -12.79 -7.43
CA LEU A 312 0.94 -11.45 -7.68
C LEU A 312 1.71 -10.61 -8.72
N GLY A 313 2.35 -11.23 -9.71
CA GLY A 313 3.10 -10.52 -10.75
C GLY A 313 4.28 -9.73 -10.19
N LYS A 314 4.87 -10.21 -9.07
CA LYS A 314 5.96 -9.50 -8.38
C LYS A 314 7.16 -9.30 -9.27
N THR A 315 7.52 -10.27 -10.11
CA THR A 315 8.65 -10.18 -11.03
C THR A 315 8.43 -9.07 -12.06
N GLU A 316 7.26 -9.02 -12.70
CA GLU A 316 6.89 -8.04 -13.72
C GLU A 316 6.86 -6.62 -13.17
N LEU A 317 6.15 -6.42 -12.05
CA LEU A 317 6.05 -5.10 -11.42
C LEU A 317 7.39 -4.62 -10.88
N SER A 318 8.20 -5.52 -10.31
CA SER A 318 9.55 -5.17 -9.84
C SER A 318 10.48 -4.79 -10.99
N LEU A 319 10.38 -5.46 -12.13
CA LEU A 319 11.15 -5.12 -13.33
C LEU A 319 10.80 -3.72 -13.84
N ILE A 320 9.51 -3.41 -13.94
CA ILE A 320 9.04 -2.10 -14.38
C ILE A 320 9.52 -1.02 -13.41
N HIS A 321 9.34 -1.24 -12.10
CA HIS A 321 9.82 -0.32 -11.05
C HIS A 321 11.33 -0.09 -11.19
N PHE A 322 12.11 -1.15 -11.29
CA PHE A 322 13.57 -1.06 -11.36
C PHE A 322 14.05 -0.31 -12.61
N GLN A 323 13.42 -0.54 -13.77
CA GLN A 323 13.73 0.15 -15.01
C GLN A 323 13.39 1.65 -14.95
N LEU A 324 12.26 2.01 -14.33
CA LEU A 324 11.85 3.40 -14.16
C LEU A 324 12.78 4.13 -13.19
N VAL A 325 13.15 3.49 -12.07
CA VAL A 325 14.08 4.03 -11.08
C VAL A 325 15.49 4.20 -11.64
N ASN A 326 15.96 3.23 -12.42
CA ASN A 326 17.32 3.18 -12.95
C ASN A 326 17.34 3.28 -14.49
N PRO A 327 17.18 4.48 -15.08
CA PRO A 327 17.08 4.64 -16.53
C PRO A 327 18.36 4.27 -17.29
N ASN A 328 19.52 4.32 -16.63
CA ASN A 328 20.81 3.96 -17.22
C ASN A 328 21.05 2.44 -17.22
N TRP A 329 20.21 1.67 -16.52
CA TRP A 329 20.32 0.23 -16.49
C TRP A 329 19.82 -0.37 -17.81
N SER A 330 20.62 -1.26 -18.39
CA SER A 330 20.29 -1.95 -19.63
C SER A 330 19.64 -3.31 -19.33
N ALA A 331 18.33 -3.39 -19.54
CA ALA A 331 17.60 -4.64 -19.34
C ALA A 331 18.12 -5.77 -20.26
N PRO A 332 18.15 -7.03 -19.76
CA PRO A 332 18.40 -8.22 -20.57
C PRO A 332 17.45 -8.30 -21.79
N PRO A 333 17.83 -8.99 -22.88
CA PRO A 333 17.07 -8.97 -24.14
C PRO A 333 15.62 -9.43 -23.98
N VAL A 334 15.37 -10.39 -23.09
CA VAL A 334 14.01 -10.90 -22.81
C VAL A 334 13.18 -9.90 -22.03
N SER A 335 13.71 -9.35 -20.94
CA SER A 335 13.06 -8.30 -20.16
C SER A 335 12.78 -7.06 -21.01
N ARG A 336 13.68 -6.74 -21.95
CA ARG A 336 13.47 -5.66 -22.93
C ARG A 336 12.30 -5.92 -23.86
N ARG A 337 12.18 -7.14 -24.42
CA ARG A 337 11.04 -7.53 -25.27
C ARG A 337 9.71 -7.40 -24.53
N PHE A 338 9.69 -7.77 -23.25
CA PHE A 338 8.51 -7.57 -22.41
C PHE A 338 8.18 -6.08 -22.24
N LEU A 339 9.16 -5.23 -21.91
CA LEU A 339 8.93 -3.79 -21.76
C LEU A 339 8.48 -3.14 -23.08
N THR A 340 9.04 -3.53 -24.23
CA THR A 340 8.60 -3.03 -25.54
C THR A 340 7.19 -3.49 -25.87
N SER A 341 6.84 -4.73 -25.55
CA SER A 341 5.48 -5.24 -25.80
C SER A 341 4.40 -4.52 -24.99
N ILE A 342 4.69 -4.13 -23.74
CA ILE A 342 3.75 -3.31 -22.95
C ILE A 342 3.57 -1.95 -23.60
N ARG A 343 4.67 -1.35 -24.09
CA ARG A 343 4.64 -0.06 -24.77
C ARG A 343 3.85 -0.15 -26.08
N GLU A 344 4.08 -1.17 -26.90
CA GLU A 344 3.37 -1.42 -28.15
C GLU A 344 1.88 -1.68 -27.91
N GLN A 345 1.53 -2.49 -26.91
CA GLN A 345 0.14 -2.72 -26.53
C GLN A 345 -0.54 -1.43 -26.07
N CYS A 346 0.14 -0.60 -25.28
CA CYS A 346 -0.38 0.68 -24.85
C CYS A 346 -0.59 1.64 -26.02
N GLN A 347 0.32 1.66 -27.00
CA GLN A 347 0.17 2.47 -28.21
C GLN A 347 -1.03 2.00 -29.04
N HIS A 348 -1.15 0.69 -29.26
CA HIS A 348 -2.28 0.11 -29.97
C HIS A 348 -3.63 0.45 -29.29
N ASP A 349 -3.73 0.30 -27.97
CA ASP A 349 -4.95 0.64 -27.21
C ASP A 349 -5.30 2.14 -27.32
N LEU A 350 -4.30 3.02 -27.43
CA LEU A 350 -4.49 4.46 -27.63
C LEU A 350 -4.93 4.80 -29.06
N ASP A 351 -4.35 4.15 -30.06
CA ASP A 351 -4.71 4.31 -31.47
C ASP A 351 -6.14 3.78 -31.74
N GLU A 352 -6.53 2.68 -31.10
CA GLU A 352 -7.91 2.17 -31.11
C GLU A 352 -8.89 3.16 -30.44
N ALA A 353 -8.47 3.81 -29.35
CA ALA A 353 -9.28 4.84 -28.68
C ALA A 353 -9.49 6.09 -29.56
N SER A 354 -8.45 6.54 -30.27
CA SER A 354 -8.51 7.73 -31.12
C SER A 354 -9.29 7.52 -32.41
N SER A 355 -9.19 6.33 -33.02
CA SER A 355 -9.98 5.97 -34.21
C SER A 355 -11.47 5.84 -33.91
N THR A 356 -11.85 5.40 -32.70
CA THR A 356 -13.25 5.33 -32.27
C THR A 356 -13.88 6.71 -32.06
N THR A 357 -13.09 7.76 -31.79
CA THR A 357 -13.59 9.13 -31.55
C THR A 357 -13.77 9.98 -32.83
N ALA A 358 -13.42 9.44 -34.01
CA ALA A 358 -13.48 10.15 -35.29
C ALA A 358 -14.80 9.94 -36.08
N ALA A 359 -15.76 9.18 -35.55
CA ALA A 359 -17.09 9.02 -36.16
C ALA A 359 -18.03 10.16 -35.71
N PRO A 360 -18.72 10.87 -36.62
CA PRO A 360 -19.56 12.00 -36.24
C PRO A 360 -20.94 11.52 -35.74
N LEU A 361 -21.40 12.15 -34.65
CA LEU A 361 -22.74 12.13 -34.05
C LEU A 361 -23.12 10.83 -33.29
N ASP A 362 -22.85 10.84 -31.98
CA ASP A 362 -23.83 10.56 -30.91
C ASP A 362 -23.16 10.87 -29.55
N GLU A 363 -23.77 11.75 -28.74
CA GLU A 363 -23.27 12.21 -27.42
C GLU A 363 -23.17 11.10 -26.34
N GLU A 364 -23.34 9.82 -26.70
CA GLU A 364 -23.29 8.66 -25.80
C GLU A 364 -22.24 7.60 -26.20
N ALA A 365 -21.32 7.92 -27.11
CA ALA A 365 -20.27 7.00 -27.53
C ALA A 365 -19.15 6.84 -26.47
N LEU A 366 -19.38 5.91 -25.54
CA LEU A 366 -18.43 5.09 -24.78
C LEU A 366 -16.96 5.59 -24.79
N VAL A 367 -16.65 6.58 -23.95
CA VAL A 367 -15.27 6.92 -23.61
C VAL A 367 -14.57 5.66 -23.10
N ASN A 368 -13.46 5.32 -23.72
CA ASN A 368 -12.71 4.09 -23.46
C ASN A 368 -12.48 3.96 -21.93
N PRO A 369 -12.98 2.90 -21.27
CA PRO A 369 -13.02 2.81 -19.80
C PRO A 369 -11.62 2.85 -19.16
N LEU A 370 -10.57 2.61 -19.94
CA LEU A 370 -9.17 2.78 -19.59
C LEU A 370 -8.80 4.25 -19.36
N VAL A 371 -9.11 5.12 -20.33
CA VAL A 371 -8.84 6.57 -20.27
C VAL A 371 -9.69 7.21 -19.19
N GLN A 372 -10.97 6.81 -19.08
CA GLN A 372 -11.85 7.24 -17.99
C GLN A 372 -11.33 6.74 -16.64
N SER A 373 -10.85 5.49 -16.54
CA SER A 373 -10.30 4.91 -15.31
C SER A 373 -9.03 5.61 -14.85
N LEU A 374 -8.14 5.95 -15.78
CA LEU A 374 -6.90 6.66 -15.51
C LEU A 374 -7.14 8.15 -15.22
N ALA A 375 -8.10 8.79 -15.91
CA ALA A 375 -8.51 10.17 -15.65
C ALA A 375 -9.33 10.31 -14.35
N SER A 376 -10.05 9.25 -13.93
CA SER A 376 -10.86 9.22 -12.70
C SER A 376 -10.05 8.99 -11.42
N LEU A 377 -8.75 8.68 -11.53
CA LEU A 377 -7.88 8.62 -10.35
C LEU A 377 -7.79 10.04 -9.76
N PRO A 378 -8.30 10.29 -8.55
CA PRO A 378 -8.12 11.56 -7.87
C PRO A 378 -6.62 11.71 -7.60
N MET A 379 -5.96 12.53 -8.41
CA MET A 379 -4.56 12.88 -8.23
C MET A 379 -4.52 14.26 -7.55
N PRO A 380 -4.42 14.35 -6.21
CA PRO A 380 -4.61 15.60 -5.47
C PRO A 380 -3.49 16.65 -5.63
N TYR A 381 -2.65 16.56 -6.66
CA TYR A 381 -1.49 17.45 -6.83
C TYR A 381 -1.36 18.11 -8.22
N TYR A 382 -2.37 18.03 -9.10
CA TYR A 382 -2.14 18.22 -10.54
C TYR A 382 -2.56 19.54 -11.22
N THR A 383 -2.99 20.59 -10.52
CA THR A 383 -3.35 21.86 -11.22
C THR A 383 -2.24 22.90 -11.30
N GLY A 384 -0.98 22.58 -10.96
CA GLY A 384 0.10 23.58 -10.81
C GLY A 384 1.35 23.45 -11.69
N LEU A 385 1.58 22.34 -12.40
CA LEU A 385 2.81 22.17 -13.20
C LEU A 385 2.59 22.64 -14.64
N SER A 386 2.56 23.97 -14.77
CA SER A 386 2.53 24.73 -16.03
C SER A 386 3.73 24.39 -16.95
N GLU A 387 3.39 23.92 -18.15
CA GLU A 387 3.95 24.19 -19.50
C GLU A 387 5.46 24.27 -19.79
N LYS A 388 6.38 24.22 -18.83
CA LYS A 388 7.82 24.45 -19.09
C LYS A 388 8.70 23.19 -19.13
N GLY A 389 8.13 22.00 -18.91
CA GLY A 389 8.85 20.72 -18.95
C GLY A 389 8.90 20.01 -20.32
N ALA A 390 8.22 20.54 -21.34
CA ALA A 390 7.99 19.85 -22.62
C ALA A 390 9.22 19.76 -23.56
N LYS A 391 10.46 19.85 -23.06
CA LYS A 391 11.69 19.84 -23.88
C LYS A 391 12.69 18.73 -23.59
N ASN A 392 12.24 17.60 -23.03
CA ASN A 392 13.04 16.37 -23.01
C ASN A 392 12.31 15.25 -23.76
N GLU A 393 12.43 15.26 -25.09
CA GLU A 393 11.89 14.25 -26.01
C GLU A 393 12.66 12.89 -25.97
N SER A 394 13.58 12.68 -25.01
CA SER A 394 14.31 11.41 -24.83
C SER A 394 13.89 10.61 -23.59
N GLY A 395 12.75 10.91 -22.98
CA GLY A 395 12.32 10.30 -21.73
C GLY A 395 11.84 8.86 -21.87
N ASN A 396 12.50 7.94 -21.18
CA ASN A 396 12.17 6.52 -20.95
C ASN A 396 10.78 6.26 -20.26
N GLY A 397 9.76 7.10 -20.47
CA GLY A 397 8.42 6.84 -19.95
C GLY A 397 7.73 5.71 -20.73
N LEU A 398 6.96 4.88 -20.02
CA LEU A 398 6.30 3.70 -20.57
C LEU A 398 4.87 4.00 -21.01
N VAL A 399 3.97 4.27 -20.06
CA VAL A 399 2.54 4.46 -20.32
C VAL A 399 2.15 5.93 -20.18
N LEU A 400 2.64 6.62 -19.15
CA LEU A 400 2.19 7.98 -18.87
C LEU A 400 2.82 9.02 -19.80
N SER A 401 4.04 8.79 -20.29
CA SER A 401 4.61 9.59 -21.39
C SER A 401 3.78 9.50 -22.68
N LEU A 402 3.24 8.32 -23.00
CA LEU A 402 2.38 8.11 -24.16
C LEU A 402 1.02 8.80 -23.98
N LEU A 403 0.43 8.70 -22.80
CA LEU A 403 -0.80 9.40 -22.45
C LEU A 403 -0.63 10.92 -22.55
N LYS A 404 0.46 11.48 -22.02
CA LYS A 404 0.78 12.91 -22.14
C LYS A 404 0.89 13.34 -23.60
N LYS A 405 1.61 12.56 -24.43
CA LYS A 405 1.75 12.84 -25.87
C LYS A 405 0.40 12.86 -26.58
N HIS A 406 -0.48 11.91 -26.28
CA HIS A 406 -1.82 11.83 -26.85
C HIS A 406 -2.72 13.00 -26.40
N GLN A 407 -2.67 13.37 -25.12
CA GLN A 407 -3.43 14.52 -24.59
C GLN A 407 -2.99 15.84 -25.22
N SER A 408 -1.69 16.05 -25.43
CA SER A 408 -1.17 17.23 -26.13
C SER A 408 -1.60 17.29 -27.60
N GLN A 409 -1.69 16.13 -28.28
CA GLN A 409 -2.18 16.06 -29.67
C GLN A 409 -3.68 16.36 -29.78
N GLN A 410 -4.50 15.90 -28.83
CA GLN A 410 -5.94 16.22 -28.79
C GLN A 410 -6.20 17.71 -28.47
N GLN A 411 -5.44 18.31 -27.54
CA GLN A 411 -5.59 19.73 -27.19
C GLN A 411 -5.26 20.66 -28.37
N GLN A 412 -4.35 20.27 -29.26
CA GLN A 412 -4.05 21.03 -30.49
C GLN A 412 -5.17 20.94 -31.56
N MET A 413 -6.03 19.91 -31.50
CA MET A 413 -7.19 19.79 -32.40
C MET A 413 -8.44 20.50 -31.89
N THR A 414 -8.57 20.77 -30.59
CA THR A 414 -9.77 21.36 -29.97
C THR A 414 -9.72 22.86 -29.70
N THR A 415 -8.73 23.60 -30.22
CA THR A 415 -8.59 25.07 -30.00
C THR A 415 -9.62 25.93 -30.73
N SER A 416 -10.83 25.42 -30.99
CA SER A 416 -11.90 26.19 -31.64
C SER A 416 -13.14 26.39 -30.79
N SER A 417 -13.31 25.72 -29.63
CA SER A 417 -14.50 25.95 -28.77
C SER A 417 -14.34 25.32 -27.37
N SER A 418 -14.15 26.12 -26.32
CA SER A 418 -14.95 26.07 -25.07
C SER A 418 -14.30 26.80 -23.89
N ILE A 419 -15.20 27.27 -23.03
CA ILE A 419 -15.06 28.21 -21.92
C ILE A 419 -14.31 27.59 -20.73
N ILE A 420 -13.34 28.33 -20.19
CA ILE A 420 -12.59 27.99 -18.98
C ILE A 420 -13.49 28.20 -17.75
N LEU A 421 -13.92 27.11 -17.10
CA LEU A 421 -14.41 27.16 -15.73
C LEU A 421 -13.23 26.95 -14.76
N ASN A 422 -12.67 28.07 -14.30
CA ASN A 422 -11.78 28.09 -13.14
C ASN A 422 -12.60 27.78 -11.88
N PHE A 423 -12.43 26.59 -11.30
CA PHE A 423 -12.81 26.36 -9.90
C PHE A 423 -11.65 26.82 -9.00
N ASP A 424 -11.93 27.91 -8.29
CA ASP A 424 -11.01 28.57 -7.37
C ASP A 424 -10.70 27.71 -6.14
N GLN A 425 -9.48 27.85 -5.65
CA GLN A 425 -8.84 27.02 -4.62
C GLN A 425 -9.39 27.28 -3.21
N GLN A 426 -9.73 26.22 -2.47
CA GLN A 426 -9.74 26.29 -1.00
C GLN A 426 -8.37 25.89 -0.44
N LYS A 427 -7.80 26.81 0.34
CA LYS A 427 -6.48 26.72 1.01
C LYS A 427 -6.28 25.39 1.76
N PRO A 428 -5.07 24.79 1.74
CA PRO A 428 -4.76 23.69 2.63
C PRO A 428 -4.62 24.19 4.07
N PHE A 429 -5.35 23.57 5.01
CA PHE A 429 -5.10 23.71 6.43
C PHE A 429 -3.69 23.20 6.75
N THR A 430 -2.79 24.15 6.95
CA THR A 430 -1.46 23.99 7.53
C THR A 430 -1.61 23.75 9.03
N ASN A 431 -1.43 22.52 9.50
CA ASN A 431 -0.92 22.22 10.86
C ASN A 431 -0.55 20.73 11.02
N ASP A 432 -1.20 19.81 10.32
CA ASP A 432 -0.95 18.36 10.54
C ASP A 432 0.33 17.81 9.89
N GLN A 433 0.83 18.45 8.82
CA GLN A 433 2.08 18.04 8.16
C GLN A 433 3.35 18.47 8.91
N LEU A 434 3.26 19.45 9.81
CA LEU A 434 4.42 19.98 10.55
C LEU A 434 4.75 19.14 11.80
N LEU A 435 3.79 18.33 12.26
CA LEU A 435 3.90 17.59 13.50
C LEU A 435 4.48 16.18 13.31
N MET A 436 4.33 15.57 12.12
CA MET A 436 5.02 14.31 11.79
C MET A 436 6.43 14.50 11.22
N SER A 437 6.71 15.63 10.57
CA SER A 437 8.07 15.98 10.17
C SER A 437 8.98 16.26 11.38
N SER A 438 8.41 16.73 12.51
CA SER A 438 9.18 16.91 13.75
C SER A 438 9.50 15.62 14.51
N LEU A 439 8.78 14.51 14.26
CA LEU A 439 9.07 13.20 14.86
C LEU A 439 10.13 12.39 14.10
N MET A 440 10.48 12.80 12.87
CA MET A 440 11.42 12.08 11.99
C MET A 440 12.69 12.90 11.66
N ILE A 441 12.87 14.09 12.25
CA ILE A 441 14.05 14.92 12.05
C ILE A 441 14.75 15.16 13.39
N SER A 442 15.61 14.21 13.76
CA SER A 442 16.78 14.50 14.58
C SER A 442 18.02 13.95 13.86
N SER A 443 18.41 14.65 12.80
CA SER A 443 19.80 14.69 12.32
C SER A 443 19.95 15.70 11.18
N ASN A 444 20.75 16.74 11.44
CA ASN A 444 21.45 17.64 10.53
C ASN A 444 20.68 18.71 9.71
N SER A 445 20.68 19.91 10.30
CA SER A 445 21.20 21.17 9.73
C SER A 445 21.22 21.36 8.20
N GLY A 446 20.32 22.22 7.72
CA GLY A 446 20.71 23.55 7.22
C GLY A 446 21.66 23.63 6.03
N ALA A 447 21.48 22.85 4.96
CA ALA A 447 21.91 23.19 3.60
C ALA A 447 21.36 22.11 2.63
N ASN A 448 20.42 22.46 1.73
CA ASN A 448 20.04 21.75 0.48
C ASN A 448 18.54 21.90 0.14
N THR A 449 18.01 23.11 0.01
CA THR A 449 16.62 23.33 -0.42
C THR A 449 16.41 23.14 -1.93
N LEU A 450 17.40 23.43 -2.78
CA LEU A 450 17.25 23.27 -4.24
C LEU A 450 17.42 21.81 -4.70
N ALA A 451 18.49 21.13 -4.27
CA ALA A 451 18.72 19.72 -4.62
C ALA A 451 17.64 18.79 -4.03
N GLY A 452 17.18 19.06 -2.81
CA GLY A 452 16.07 18.33 -2.18
C GLY A 452 14.75 18.50 -2.94
N ASN A 453 14.48 19.70 -3.45
CA ASN A 453 13.29 19.96 -4.27
C ASN A 453 13.35 19.25 -5.63
N TYR A 454 14.49 19.29 -6.33
CA TYR A 454 14.65 18.57 -7.60
C TYR A 454 14.59 17.04 -7.43
N PHE A 455 15.18 16.50 -6.36
CA PHE A 455 15.11 15.07 -6.04
C PHE A 455 13.67 14.63 -5.70
N SER A 456 12.95 15.45 -4.93
CA SER A 456 11.53 15.22 -4.61
C SER A 456 10.63 15.27 -5.86
N ILE A 457 10.84 16.24 -6.76
CA ILE A 457 10.05 16.36 -7.99
C ILE A 457 10.30 15.17 -8.93
N ARG A 458 11.56 14.76 -9.09
CA ARG A 458 11.92 13.63 -9.96
C ARG A 458 11.33 12.30 -9.45
N ASN A 459 11.41 12.06 -8.14
CA ASN A 459 10.83 10.86 -7.54
C ASN A 459 9.30 10.84 -7.69
N ASN A 460 8.63 11.99 -7.55
CA ASN A 460 7.19 12.13 -7.81
C ASN A 460 6.81 11.74 -9.24
N GLU A 461 7.55 12.20 -10.25
CA GLU A 461 7.27 11.88 -11.65
C GLU A 461 7.48 10.40 -11.96
N MET A 462 8.58 9.82 -11.48
CA MET A 462 8.93 8.42 -11.72
C MET A 462 7.96 7.45 -11.04
N GLU A 463 7.57 7.73 -9.80
CA GLU A 463 6.57 6.93 -9.11
C GLU A 463 5.18 7.06 -9.73
N MET A 464 4.84 8.23 -10.25
CA MET A 464 3.59 8.41 -10.97
C MET A 464 3.57 7.58 -12.27
N GLU A 465 4.66 7.60 -13.05
CA GLU A 465 4.82 6.70 -14.21
C GLU A 465 4.65 5.23 -13.80
N MET A 466 5.26 4.81 -12.68
CA MET A 466 5.14 3.45 -12.18
C MET A 466 3.70 3.13 -11.76
N SER A 467 3.07 4.03 -11.02
CA SER A 467 1.70 3.88 -10.52
C SER A 467 0.70 3.70 -11.67
N VAL A 468 0.83 4.52 -12.72
CA VAL A 468 0.00 4.43 -13.94
C VAL A 468 0.30 3.16 -14.72
N THR A 469 1.59 2.81 -14.88
CA THR A 469 1.99 1.60 -15.60
C THR A 469 1.53 0.33 -14.87
N ALA A 470 1.60 0.30 -13.54
CA ALA A 470 1.11 -0.81 -12.72
C ALA A 470 -0.41 -0.94 -12.79
N ALA A 471 -1.14 0.18 -12.78
CA ALA A 471 -2.60 0.17 -12.97
C ALA A 471 -2.98 -0.35 -14.36
N TYR A 472 -2.28 0.10 -15.40
CA TYR A 472 -2.48 -0.35 -16.78
C TYR A 472 -2.20 -1.86 -16.93
N LEU A 473 -1.07 -2.34 -16.42
CA LEU A 473 -0.70 -3.76 -16.49
C LEU A 473 -1.74 -4.65 -15.79
N ARG A 474 -2.25 -4.20 -14.64
CA ARG A 474 -3.31 -4.92 -13.94
C ARG A 474 -4.60 -4.96 -14.75
N GLU A 475 -4.96 -3.88 -15.44
CA GLU A 475 -6.13 -3.87 -16.31
C GLU A 475 -5.94 -4.82 -17.50
N LEU A 476 -4.77 -4.85 -18.14
CA LEU A 476 -4.45 -5.80 -19.20
C LEU A 476 -4.60 -7.25 -18.75
N ARG A 477 -4.07 -7.57 -17.56
CA ARG A 477 -4.25 -8.88 -16.92
C ARG A 477 -5.73 -9.19 -16.70
N ASP A 478 -6.50 -8.25 -16.17
CA ASP A 478 -7.92 -8.46 -15.86
C ASP A 478 -8.74 -8.72 -17.13
N ARG A 479 -8.40 -8.07 -18.25
CA ARG A 479 -9.00 -8.34 -19.57
C ARG A 479 -8.75 -9.78 -20.05
N LYS A 480 -7.55 -10.30 -19.79
CA LYS A 480 -7.16 -11.67 -20.17
C LYS A 480 -7.84 -12.74 -19.31
N VAL A 481 -7.84 -12.55 -17.99
CA VAL A 481 -8.36 -13.54 -17.03
C VAL A 481 -9.89 -13.58 -17.04
N CYS A 482 -10.54 -12.43 -17.22
CA CYS A 482 -12.00 -12.29 -17.23
C CYS A 482 -12.52 -11.70 -18.56
N PRO A 483 -12.55 -12.47 -19.66
CA PRO A 483 -13.06 -11.98 -20.95
C PRO A 483 -14.55 -11.57 -20.91
N ARG A 484 -15.31 -12.05 -19.91
CA ARG A 484 -16.74 -11.70 -19.70
C ARG A 484 -17.00 -10.25 -19.26
N LEU A 485 -15.98 -9.49 -18.86
CA LEU A 485 -16.16 -8.06 -18.49
C LEU A 485 -16.29 -7.12 -19.69
N ARG A 486 -16.11 -7.60 -20.93
CA ARG A 486 -16.44 -6.83 -22.15
C ARG A 486 -17.93 -6.46 -22.20
N ASP A 487 -18.81 -7.29 -21.60
CA ASP A 487 -20.26 -7.15 -21.69
C ASP A 487 -20.93 -6.47 -20.48
N TYR A 488 -20.22 -6.28 -19.36
CA TYR A 488 -20.81 -5.67 -18.16
C TYR A 488 -20.84 -4.14 -18.20
N GLY A 489 -19.91 -3.52 -18.93
CA GLY A 489 -19.93 -2.08 -19.19
C GLY A 489 -21.11 -1.63 -20.05
N SER A 490 -21.59 -2.50 -20.96
CA SER A 490 -22.76 -2.26 -21.79
C SER A 490 -24.09 -2.64 -21.12
N MET A 491 -24.10 -3.60 -20.19
CA MET A 491 -25.34 -4.06 -19.55
C MET A 491 -25.83 -3.25 -18.34
N GLN A 492 -24.97 -2.61 -17.55
CA GLN A 492 -25.45 -1.87 -16.36
C GLN A 492 -26.10 -0.52 -16.69
N PHE A 493 -25.64 0.16 -17.75
CA PHE A 493 -26.28 1.41 -18.19
C PHE A 493 -27.59 1.18 -18.95
N SER A 494 -27.73 0.06 -19.68
CA SER A 494 -28.97 -0.27 -20.38
C SER A 494 -30.14 -0.53 -19.43
N ARG A 495 -29.90 -1.16 -18.27
CA ARG A 495 -30.93 -1.38 -17.23
C ARG A 495 -31.26 -0.14 -16.41
N ALA A 496 -30.30 0.75 -16.18
CA ALA A 496 -30.53 2.03 -15.51
C ALA A 496 -31.32 3.01 -16.40
N ALA A 497 -30.99 3.08 -17.71
CA ALA A 497 -31.69 3.93 -18.68
C ALA A 497 -33.11 3.43 -19.00
N THR A 498 -33.34 2.12 -19.02
CA THR A 498 -34.70 1.59 -19.17
C THR A 498 -35.53 1.80 -17.90
N SER A 499 -34.96 1.72 -16.69
CA SER A 499 -35.71 1.96 -15.46
C SER A 499 -36.14 3.43 -15.27
N THR A 500 -35.37 4.41 -15.78
CA THR A 500 -35.77 5.83 -15.75
C THR A 500 -36.76 6.17 -16.85
N ALA A 501 -36.70 5.53 -18.02
CA ALA A 501 -37.66 5.73 -19.11
C ALA A 501 -39.05 5.12 -18.84
N TYR A 502 -39.16 4.07 -18.01
CA TYR A 502 -40.46 3.52 -17.59
C TYR A 502 -41.12 4.31 -16.44
N LYS A 503 -40.37 5.17 -15.74
CA LYS A 503 -40.91 5.96 -14.62
C LYS A 503 -41.38 7.36 -15.05
N THR A 504 -40.78 7.95 -16.08
CA THR A 504 -41.19 9.26 -16.62
C THR A 504 -42.35 9.19 -17.62
N LYS A 505 -42.73 7.98 -18.10
CA LYS A 505 -43.88 7.80 -19.02
C LYS A 505 -45.21 7.55 -18.31
N ASN A 506 -45.20 7.25 -17.01
CA ASN A 506 -46.42 6.94 -16.22
C ASN A 506 -46.89 8.07 -15.27
N GLU A 507 -46.18 9.20 -15.19
CA GLU A 507 -46.61 10.35 -14.36
C GLU A 507 -47.35 11.45 -15.13
N ASN A 508 -47.47 11.36 -16.46
CA ASN A 508 -48.18 12.34 -17.30
C ASN A 508 -49.53 11.86 -17.87
N GLN A 509 -50.14 10.83 -17.26
CA GLN A 509 -51.40 10.28 -17.76
C GLN A 509 -52.33 9.81 -16.62
N MET A 510 -52.60 10.67 -15.63
CA MET A 510 -53.69 10.46 -14.68
C MET A 510 -54.16 11.79 -14.06
N THR A 511 -54.78 12.65 -14.88
CA THR A 511 -55.74 13.67 -14.44
C THR A 511 -56.63 14.01 -15.63
N TYR A 512 -57.95 14.10 -15.39
CA TYR A 512 -59.08 14.19 -16.31
C TYR A 512 -59.64 12.85 -16.81
N ASP A 513 -60.50 12.24 -15.99
CA ASP A 513 -61.92 12.03 -16.36
C ASP A 513 -62.72 11.46 -15.17
N HIS A 514 -63.79 12.18 -14.83
CA HIS A 514 -64.94 11.92 -13.93
C HIS A 514 -64.75 11.50 -12.46
#